data_AF-A0A2D5IIF6-F1
#
_entry.id   AF-A0A2D5IIF6-F1
#
_cell.length_a   1.000
_cell.length_b   1.000
_cell.length_c   1.000
_cell.angle_alpha   90.00
_cell.angle_beta   90.00
_cell.angle_gamma   90.00
#
_symmetry.space_group_name_H-M   'P 1'
#
loop_
_entity.id
_entity.type
_entity.pdbx_description
1 polymer ?
#
loop_
_entity_poly.entity_id
_entity_poly.type
_entity_poly.pdbx_seq_one_letter_code
_entity_poly.pdbx_strand_id
1 'polypeptide(L)' 'PQDSIDAPRSFYDRDTLKLERGYAQNVVQKLADLGHAVNQDIEPIGGAQAIRILQNGVLEGASDPRKDGCALGY' A
#
# COMPACT_ATOMS: atom_id res chain seq x y z
N PRO A 1 6.48 -8.06 -7.63
CA PRO A 1 5.10 -7.54 -7.43
C PRO A 1 4.77 -7.34 -5.95
N GLN A 2 5.28 -8.24 -5.08
CA GLN A 2 5.02 -8.19 -3.63
C GLN A 2 5.48 -6.87 -2.98
N ASP A 3 6.71 -6.42 -3.19
CA ASP A 3 7.21 -5.16 -2.59
C ASP A 3 6.32 -3.94 -2.90
N SER A 4 5.75 -3.88 -4.11
CA SER A 4 4.83 -2.80 -4.50
C SER A 4 3.48 -2.89 -3.79
N ILE A 5 3.02 -4.10 -3.45
CA ILE A 5 1.78 -4.34 -2.71
C ILE A 5 1.99 -4.02 -1.22
N ASP A 6 3.14 -4.40 -0.67
CA ASP A 6 3.46 -4.24 0.75
C ASP A 6 3.71 -2.77 1.12
N ALA A 7 4.21 -1.97 0.18
CA ALA A 7 4.47 -0.55 0.37
C ALA A 7 3.28 0.19 1.01
N PRO A 8 3.53 1.10 1.98
CA PRO A 8 2.48 1.82 2.69
C PRO A 8 1.72 2.75 1.74
N ARG A 9 0.40 2.79 1.86
CA ARG A 9 -0.48 3.51 0.96
C ARG A 9 -0.90 4.87 1.51
N SER A 10 -1.25 5.76 0.59
CA SER A 10 -1.87 7.05 0.89
C SER A 10 -3.18 7.19 0.13
N PHE A 11 -4.21 7.78 0.74
CA PHE A 11 -5.47 8.07 0.09
C PHE A 11 -6.04 9.41 0.56
N TYR A 12 -6.30 10.33 -0.36
CA TYR A 12 -6.92 11.61 -0.05
C TYR A 12 -8.44 11.50 -0.20
N ASP A 13 -9.16 11.88 0.85
CA ASP A 13 -10.62 11.81 0.90
C ASP A 13 -11.16 12.87 1.86
N ARG A 14 -12.17 13.63 1.43
CA ARG A 14 -12.84 14.68 2.23
C ARG A 14 -11.87 15.56 3.02
N ASP A 15 -10.94 16.20 2.31
CA ASP A 15 -9.93 17.11 2.85
C ASP A 15 -8.95 16.50 3.87
N THR A 16 -8.90 15.17 3.96
CA THR A 16 -7.96 14.45 4.83
C THR A 16 -7.05 13.58 3.98
N LEU A 17 -5.74 13.71 4.18
CA LEU A 17 -4.74 12.79 3.64
C LEU A 17 -4.56 11.62 4.60
N LYS A 18 -5.13 10.47 4.25
CA LYS A 18 -4.96 9.22 5.01
C LYS A 18 -3.63 8.60 4.62
N LEU A 19 -2.74 8.37 5.59
CA LEU A 19 -1.46 7.68 5.38
C LEU A 19 -1.40 6.43 6.24
N GLU A 20 -1.10 5.29 5.65
CA GLU A 20 -0.82 4.08 6.43
C GLU A 20 0.44 4.24 7.29
N ARG A 21 0.55 3.39 8.31
CA ARG A 21 1.80 3.25 9.08
C ARG A 21 2.86 2.63 8.16
N GLY A 22 4.08 3.17 8.18
CA GLY A 22 5.19 2.75 7.31
C GLY A 22 5.88 3.90 6.58
N TYR A 23 5.19 5.03 6.42
CA TYR A 23 5.86 6.28 6.04
C TYR A 23 6.80 6.74 7.15
N ALA A 24 7.97 7.28 6.77
CA ALA A 24 8.89 7.88 7.72
C ALA A 24 8.25 9.11 8.39
N GLN A 25 8.45 9.27 9.69
CA GLN A 25 7.85 10.36 10.48
C GLN A 25 8.19 11.76 9.93
N ASN A 26 9.38 11.94 9.36
CA ASN A 26 9.77 13.21 8.74
C ASN A 26 8.99 13.51 7.45
N VAL A 27 8.52 12.50 6.71
CA VAL A 27 7.67 12.68 5.53
C VAL A 27 6.26 13.08 5.97
N VAL A 28 5.73 12.41 6.99
CA VAL A 28 4.43 12.74 7.61
C VAL A 28 4.40 14.19 8.08
N GLN A 29 5.43 14.61 8.83
CA GLN A 29 5.53 15.99 9.32
C GLN A 29 5.64 17.00 8.19
N LYS A 30 6.49 16.75 7.18
CA LYS A 30 6.62 17.64 6.03
C LYS A 30 5.30 17.84 5.28
N LEU A 31 4.49 16.79 5.15
CA LEU A 31 3.17 16.89 4.51
C LEU A 31 2.22 17.76 5.35
N ALA A 32 2.25 17.62 6.68
CA ALA A 32 1.48 18.49 7.57
C ALA A 32 1.95 19.96 7.50
N ASP A 33 3.27 20.20 7.46
CA ASP A 33 3.86 21.55 7.32
C ASP A 33 3.49 22.23 5.99
N LEU A 34 3.27 21.43 4.93
CA LEU A 34 2.75 21.91 3.65
C LEU A 34 1.24 22.20 3.66
N GLY A 35 0.56 21.93 4.79
CA GLY A 35 -0.86 22.24 4.99
C GLY A 35 -1.81 21.07 4.79
N HIS A 36 -1.32 19.83 4.60
CA HIS A 36 -2.21 18.66 4.53
C HIS A 36 -2.75 18.31 5.92
N ALA A 37 -4.07 18.08 6.02
CA ALA A 37 -4.65 17.44 7.20
C ALA A 37 -4.36 15.93 7.14
N VAL A 38 -3.23 15.52 7.73
CA VAL A 38 -2.78 14.14 7.72
C VAL A 38 -3.47 13.33 8.83
N ASN A 39 -3.98 12.14 8.49
CA ASN A 39 -4.51 11.18 9.46
C ASN A 39 -3.84 9.80 9.28
N GLN A 40 -3.26 9.27 10.36
CA GLN A 40 -2.68 7.92 10.41
C GLN A 40 -3.45 6.95 11.34
N ASP A 41 -4.50 7.43 12.00
CA ASP A 41 -5.46 6.61 12.73
C ASP A 41 -6.56 6.15 11.77
N ILE A 42 -6.19 5.17 10.94
CA ILE A 42 -7.00 4.67 9.83
C ILE A 42 -6.95 3.15 9.77
N GLU A 43 -8.01 2.56 9.22
CA GLU A 43 -8.00 1.16 8.77
C GLU A 43 -7.08 0.97 7.55
N PRO A 44 -6.59 -0.26 7.29
CA PRO A 44 -5.79 -0.55 6.11
C PRO A 44 -6.47 -0.13 4.81
N ILE A 45 -5.69 0.46 3.90
CA ILE A 45 -6.22 1.01 2.64
C ILE A 45 -6.31 -0.12 1.62
N GLY A 46 -7.50 -0.71 1.50
CA GLY A 46 -7.84 -1.67 0.46
C GLY A 46 -7.16 -3.03 0.60
N GLY A 47 -7.01 -3.72 -0.52
CA GLY A 47 -6.38 -5.03 -0.66
C GLY A 47 -5.96 -5.24 -2.11
N ALA A 48 -4.80 -5.86 -2.34
CA ALA A 48 -4.27 -6.08 -3.68
C ALA A 48 -3.94 -7.56 -3.94
N GLN A 49 -4.05 -7.97 -5.20
CA GLN A 49 -3.60 -9.27 -5.70
C GLN A 49 -2.97 -9.01 -7.07
N ALA A 50 -1.86 -9.68 -7.38
CA ALA A 50 -1.19 -9.50 -8.67
C ALA A 50 -0.62 -10.81 -9.20
N ILE A 51 -0.63 -10.94 -10.52
CA ILE A 51 0.11 -11.96 -11.26
C ILE A 51 0.99 -11.22 -12.27
N ARG A 52 2.30 -11.44 -12.20
CA ARG A 52 3.28 -10.94 -13.18
C ARG A 52 3.75 -12.08 -14.04
N ILE A 53 3.68 -11.90 -15.36
CA ILE A 53 4.23 -12.84 -16.33
C ILE A 53 5.70 -12.46 -16.57
N LEU A 54 6.62 -13.37 -16.24
CA LEU A 54 8.05 -13.19 -16.49
C LEU A 54 8.40 -13.50 -17.96
N GLN A 55 9.55 -13.05 -18.42
CA GLN A 55 9.99 -13.24 -19.82
C GLN A 55 10.09 -14.72 -20.22
N ASN A 56 10.36 -15.61 -19.25
CA ASN A 56 10.43 -17.06 -19.45
C ASN A 56 9.07 -17.76 -19.33
N GLY A 57 7.97 -17.02 -19.20
CA GLY A 57 6.62 -17.56 -19.07
C GLY A 57 6.22 -18.00 -17.65
N VAL A 58 7.13 -17.92 -16.68
CA VAL A 58 6.80 -18.19 -15.27
C VAL A 58 5.84 -17.12 -14.74
N LEU A 59 4.84 -17.56 -13.96
CA LEU A 59 3.87 -16.69 -13.30
C LEU A 59 4.34 -16.40 -11.87
N GLU A 60 4.56 -15.14 -11.56
CA GLU A 60 4.92 -14.65 -10.22
C GLU A 60 3.67 -14.04 -9.57
N GLY A 61 3.12 -14.71 -8.57
CA GLY A 61 1.95 -14.24 -7.81
C GLY A 61 2.33 -13.40 -6.58
N ALA A 62 1.46 -12.47 -6.20
CA ALA A 62 1.59 -11.68 -4.98
C ALA A 62 0.21 -11.46 -4.33
N SER A 63 0.17 -11.53 -3.00
CA SER A 63 -1.04 -11.40 -2.20
C SER A 63 -0.82 -10.39 -1.09
N ASP A 64 -1.77 -9.47 -0.91
CA ASP A 64 -1.66 -8.42 0.09
C ASP A 64 -1.86 -8.94 1.51
N PRO A 65 -0.88 -8.75 2.43
CA PRO A 65 -0.97 -9.23 3.80
C PRO A 65 -2.07 -8.54 4.62
N ARG A 66 -2.68 -7.46 4.11
CA ARG A 66 -3.85 -6.81 4.73
C ARG A 66 -5.13 -7.66 4.64
N LYS A 67 -5.12 -8.75 3.87
CA LYS A 67 -6.27 -9.67 3.65
C LYS A 67 -5.81 -11.12 3.81
N ASP A 68 -6.75 -12.03 4.08
CA ASP A 68 -6.48 -13.47 4.26
C ASP A 68 -6.23 -14.22 2.92
N GLY A 69 -5.64 -13.55 1.93
CA GLY A 69 -5.41 -14.09 0.58
C GLY A 69 -4.18 -14.99 0.48
N CYS A 70 -4.05 -15.71 -0.64
CA CYS A 70 -2.84 -16.43 -1.01
C CYS A 70 -2.60 -16.39 -2.53
N ALA A 71 -1.33 -16.55 -2.93
CA ALA A 71 -0.94 -16.76 -4.32
C ALA A 71 -0.54 -18.23 -4.49
N LEU A 72 -1.21 -18.96 -5.40
CA LEU A 72 -0.99 -20.39 -5.66
C LEU A 72 -0.77 -20.62 -7.16
N GLY A 73 0.27 -21.37 -7.50
CA GLY A 73 0.60 -21.75 -8.88
C GLY A 73 0.33 -23.22 -9.17
N TYR A 74 0.33 -23.59 -10.46
CA TYR A 74 0.32 -24.95 -11.00
C TYR A 74 1.32 -25.06 -12.14
#